data_AF-A0A0K2VJJ7-F1
#
_entry.id   AF-A0A0K2VJJ7-F1
#
_cell.length_a   1.000
_cell.length_b   1.000
_cell.length_c   1.000
_cell.angle_alpha   90.00
_cell.angle_beta   90.00
_cell.angle_gamma   90.00
#
_symmetry.space_group_name_H-M   'P 1'
#
loop_
_entity.id
_entity.type
_entity.pdbx_description
1 polymer ?
#
loop_
_entity_poly.entity_id
_entity_poly.type
_entity_poly.pdbx_seq_one_letter_code
_entity_poly.pdbx_strand_id
1 'polypeptide(L)'
;KVEQISAGHNTRWKDLCFKVPVANVFLERNKVLTNDKNTTFDRVDDLFISDDNVVPQNEKTEIDYDDAFLEYENESKNGSRYEKLLKILSPKVYCDFVETLNDRCFERSLLEIWKFDRRRIKRLTKDRIVQAINRIQNSPVYGYKTNYDNYMGSIIRNETGHVVSASTLNSVWFTQVNLENVSEVIGLTDEFVNKESLEWELKFVDIFLNASTENISAFGISARSFNDITKKSIFFDGIRLTGGFFIMCIYTVIMLGRLNCVEVRFFATIAGLFSILLGMVVSLGIISAMGLKYSPVFAMLPFLYLGIGIDDMFIIVQCWYNILEQNKKECSTDQSIKTLEEMMAETMKDAGVTITITSLTDIFAFGIGGITVSQVIYVAFMYIPSFKKIVT
;
A
#
# COMPACT_ATOMS: atom_id res chain seq x y z
N LYS A 1 4.28 -11.15 25.48
CA LYS A 1 3.22 -11.76 24.64
C LYS A 1 3.71 -11.87 23.20
N VAL A 2 4.19 -10.78 22.59
CA VAL A 2 4.76 -10.80 21.22
C VAL A 2 5.91 -11.82 21.06
N GLU A 3 6.83 -11.89 22.02
CA GLU A 3 7.93 -12.89 21.99
C GLU A 3 7.47 -14.37 22.07
N GLN A 4 6.23 -14.61 22.49
CA GLN A 4 5.66 -15.96 22.64
C GLN A 4 4.88 -16.40 21.39
N ILE A 5 4.74 -15.52 20.40
CA ILE A 5 4.07 -15.85 19.14
C ILE A 5 4.97 -16.81 18.37
N SER A 6 4.39 -17.94 17.96
CA SER A 6 4.99 -18.89 17.03
C SER A 6 4.20 -18.92 15.73
N ALA A 7 4.90 -18.94 14.60
CA ALA A 7 4.32 -19.15 13.27
C ALA A 7 4.82 -20.47 12.67
N GLY A 8 4.05 -21.09 11.77
CA GLY A 8 4.43 -22.31 11.07
C GLY A 8 5.01 -23.44 11.95
N HIS A 9 6.10 -24.05 11.48
CA HIS A 9 6.90 -25.10 12.14
C HIS A 9 7.69 -24.57 13.36
N ASN A 10 7.01 -23.87 14.28
CA ASN A 10 7.55 -23.42 15.57
C ASN A 10 8.57 -22.26 15.48
N THR A 11 8.59 -21.50 14.37
CA THR A 11 9.44 -20.30 14.25
C THR A 11 8.94 -19.21 15.20
N ARG A 12 9.86 -18.69 16.04
CA ARG A 12 9.53 -17.69 17.06
C ARG A 12 9.86 -16.30 16.55
N TRP A 13 9.39 -15.28 17.28
CA TRP A 13 9.75 -13.88 17.01
C TRP A 13 11.26 -13.67 16.81
N LYS A 14 12.10 -14.38 17.58
CA LYS A 14 13.57 -14.28 17.49
C LYS A 14 14.17 -14.73 16.16
N ASP A 15 13.43 -15.53 15.40
CA ASP A 15 13.87 -16.08 14.12
C ASP A 15 13.39 -15.21 12.95
N LEU A 16 12.28 -14.47 13.14
CA LEU A 16 11.64 -13.63 12.12
C LEU A 16 12.01 -12.14 12.23
N CYS A 17 12.52 -11.70 13.38
CA CYS A 17 12.81 -10.30 13.63
C CYS A 17 14.06 -9.82 12.86
N PHE A 18 14.08 -8.54 12.51
CA PHE A 18 15.28 -7.87 12.05
C PHE A 18 16.30 -7.79 13.19
N LYS A 19 17.49 -8.35 13.01
CA LYS A 19 18.53 -8.43 14.05
C LYS A 19 19.53 -7.29 13.91
N VAL A 20 19.90 -6.69 15.04
CA VAL A 20 20.93 -5.66 15.14
C VAL A 20 21.99 -6.11 16.15
N PRO A 21 23.29 -5.98 15.82
CA PRO A 21 24.38 -6.32 16.73
C PRO A 21 24.44 -5.29 17.88
N VAL A 22 24.48 -5.77 19.12
CA VAL A 22 24.49 -4.92 20.32
C VAL A 22 25.70 -5.19 21.19
N ALA A 23 26.38 -4.13 21.64
CA ALA A 23 27.50 -4.25 22.57
C ALA A 23 27.06 -4.65 23.97
N ASN A 24 27.73 -5.67 24.53
CA ASN A 24 27.45 -6.22 25.87
C ASN A 24 27.57 -5.18 26.98
N VAL A 25 28.36 -4.11 26.78
CA VAL A 25 28.50 -3.00 27.74
C VAL A 25 27.15 -2.31 28.04
N PHE A 26 26.27 -2.20 27.05
CA PHE A 26 24.94 -1.64 27.25
C PHE A 26 24.02 -2.61 28.01
N LEU A 27 24.27 -3.91 27.89
CA LEU A 27 23.49 -4.97 28.53
C LEU A 27 23.87 -5.18 30.01
N GLU A 28 25.17 -5.18 30.33
CA GLU A 28 25.73 -5.65 31.61
C GLU A 28 25.93 -4.60 32.71
N ARG A 29 25.65 -3.31 32.47
CA ARG A 29 25.77 -2.23 33.48
C ARG A 29 24.71 -2.33 34.60
N ASN A 30 24.73 -3.46 35.32
CA ASN A 30 23.76 -3.91 36.33
C ASN A 30 24.41 -4.17 37.70
N LYS A 31 25.70 -3.84 37.92
CA LYS A 31 26.42 -4.28 39.15
C LYS A 31 27.02 -3.21 40.07
N VAL A 32 26.88 -1.92 39.81
CA VAL A 32 27.35 -0.90 40.76
C VAL A 32 26.24 0.11 40.95
N LEU A 33 25.49 -0.04 42.05
CA LEU A 33 24.75 1.01 42.78
C LEU A 33 23.92 0.37 43.91
N THR A 34 24.57 -0.43 44.75
CA THR A 34 24.06 -0.81 46.07
C THR A 34 25.23 -0.83 47.05
N ASN A 35 25.78 0.35 47.31
CA ASN A 35 26.42 0.77 48.55
C ASN A 35 27.14 2.08 48.26
N ASP A 36 26.43 3.19 48.42
CA ASP A 36 26.90 4.16 49.40
C ASP A 36 25.81 5.18 49.68
N LYS A 37 25.59 5.39 50.97
CA LYS A 37 24.80 6.51 51.48
C LYS A 37 25.67 7.76 51.31
N ASN A 38 25.11 8.82 50.75
CA ASN A 38 25.70 10.16 50.73
C ASN A 38 27.08 10.29 50.08
N THR A 39 27.16 10.20 48.75
CA THR A 39 28.16 10.96 47.98
C THR A 39 27.63 11.23 46.58
N THR A 40 27.66 12.51 46.22
CA THR A 40 27.70 13.11 44.88
C THR A 40 27.95 12.11 43.75
N PHE A 41 26.99 12.02 42.83
CA PHE A 41 27.08 11.24 41.60
C PHE A 41 27.87 12.03 40.55
N ASP A 42 29.15 12.26 40.84
CA ASP A 42 30.13 12.70 39.85
C ASP A 42 30.84 11.49 39.25
N ARG A 43 31.07 11.57 37.94
CA ARG A 43 31.83 10.66 37.05
C ARG A 43 31.06 9.50 36.44
N VAL A 44 30.27 9.79 35.39
CA VAL A 44 30.45 9.20 34.04
C VAL A 44 29.94 10.16 32.95
N ASP A 45 30.36 11.43 32.99
CA ASP A 45 30.12 12.38 31.89
C ASP A 45 31.35 12.59 30.97
N ASP A 46 32.51 12.00 31.29
CA ASP A 46 33.76 12.23 30.54
C ASP A 46 33.95 11.37 29.26
N LEU A 47 32.87 10.96 28.58
CA LEU A 47 33.00 10.39 27.23
C LEU A 47 32.00 10.88 26.19
N PHE A 48 31.14 11.82 26.57
CA PHE A 48 30.24 12.50 25.63
C PHE A 48 30.42 14.00 25.84
N ILE A 49 31.31 14.60 25.05
CA ILE A 49 31.42 16.06 24.95
C ILE A 49 30.09 16.56 24.41
N SER A 50 29.32 17.22 25.28
CA SER A 50 28.25 18.13 24.95
C SER A 50 28.87 19.41 24.37
N ASP A 51 28.56 19.74 23.11
CA ASP A 51 28.57 21.13 22.68
C ASP A 51 27.14 21.65 22.84
N ASP A 52 26.92 22.33 23.96
CA ASP A 52 25.82 23.27 24.12
C ASP A 52 26.09 24.47 23.21
N ASN A 53 25.13 24.82 22.34
CA ASN A 53 24.77 26.20 21.96
C ASN A 53 23.83 26.21 20.75
N VAL A 54 22.53 25.89 20.91
CA VAL A 54 21.48 26.49 20.07
C VAL A 54 20.19 26.56 20.89
N VAL A 55 19.73 27.79 21.14
CA VAL A 55 18.37 28.10 21.62
C VAL A 55 17.41 27.92 20.45
N PRO A 56 16.30 27.15 20.56
CA PRO A 56 15.28 27.18 19.53
C PRO A 56 14.30 28.31 19.82
N GLN A 57 14.29 29.32 18.94
CA GLN A 57 13.13 30.19 18.78
C GLN A 57 12.00 29.43 18.07
N ASN A 58 10.78 29.69 18.52
CA ASN A 58 9.53 29.15 17.98
C ASN A 58 9.38 29.46 16.49
N GLU A 59 9.09 28.45 15.67
CA GLU A 59 8.25 28.64 14.49
C GLU A 59 7.49 27.36 14.15
N LYS A 60 6.23 27.54 13.74
CA LYS A 60 5.31 26.48 13.32
C LYS A 60 5.67 26.07 11.91
N THR A 61 5.86 24.78 11.65
CA THR A 61 5.95 24.30 10.27
C THR A 61 5.24 22.97 10.10
N GLU A 62 4.37 22.98 9.09
CA GLU A 62 3.72 21.86 8.43
C GLU A 62 4.73 20.78 8.04
N ILE A 63 4.34 19.52 8.18
CA ILE A 63 5.20 18.36 7.94
C ILE A 63 5.23 18.10 6.42
N ASP A 64 6.33 18.46 5.76
CA ASP A 64 6.69 17.98 4.44
C ASP A 64 7.64 16.76 4.58
N TYR A 65 7.32 15.65 3.92
CA TYR A 65 7.99 14.37 4.13
C TYR A 65 9.34 14.26 3.40
N ASP A 66 9.63 15.18 2.48
CA ASP A 66 10.88 15.18 1.70
C ASP A 66 12.07 15.87 2.43
N ASP A 67 11.80 16.78 3.36
CA ASP A 67 12.88 17.52 4.08
C ASP A 67 13.61 16.66 5.13
N ALA A 68 12.98 15.62 5.66
CA ALA A 68 13.59 14.72 6.65
C ALA A 68 14.74 13.87 6.06
N PHE A 69 14.81 13.73 4.73
CA PHE A 69 15.91 13.01 4.06
C PHE A 69 17.09 13.95 3.74
N LEU A 70 16.81 15.23 3.48
CA LEU A 70 17.82 16.25 3.14
C LEU A 70 18.57 16.77 4.38
N GLU A 71 17.95 16.73 5.56
CA GLU A 71 18.63 17.09 6.81
C GLU A 71 19.72 16.07 7.18
N TYR A 72 19.54 14.80 6.81
CA TYR A 72 20.54 13.74 6.96
C TYR A 72 21.74 13.92 6.01
N GLU A 73 21.52 14.56 4.85
CA GLU A 73 22.58 14.79 3.85
C GLU A 73 23.44 16.02 4.20
N ASN A 74 22.89 17.02 4.89
CA ASN A 74 23.64 18.20 5.32
C ASN A 74 24.44 18.01 6.62
N GLU A 75 24.01 17.15 7.56
CA GLU A 75 24.86 16.74 8.70
C GLU A 75 26.07 15.88 8.26
N SER A 76 25.99 15.21 7.11
CA SER A 76 27.09 14.43 6.52
C SER A 76 28.28 15.30 6.04
N LYS A 77 28.09 16.61 5.81
CA LYS A 77 29.20 17.50 5.43
C LYS A 77 30.14 17.85 6.59
N ASN A 78 29.67 17.75 7.83
CA ASN A 78 30.52 17.82 9.02
C ASN A 78 30.62 16.42 9.62
N GLY A 79 31.29 15.54 8.88
CA GLY A 79 31.46 14.13 9.23
C GLY A 79 31.76 13.95 10.71
N SER A 80 30.80 13.33 11.40
CA SER A 80 30.89 13.07 12.83
C SER A 80 32.20 12.33 13.12
N ARG A 81 32.82 12.58 14.29
CA ARG A 81 34.06 11.90 14.73
C ARG A 81 33.99 10.37 14.58
N TYR A 82 32.78 9.81 14.60
CA TYR A 82 32.48 8.39 14.38
C TYR A 82 32.67 7.95 12.93
N GLU A 83 32.29 8.75 11.92
CA GLU A 83 32.59 8.45 10.52
C GLU A 83 34.09 8.44 10.23
N LYS A 84 34.85 9.34 10.87
CA LYS A 84 36.31 9.33 10.80
C LYS A 84 36.91 8.07 11.43
N LEU A 85 36.33 7.55 12.52
CA LEU A 85 36.75 6.30 13.18
C LEU A 85 36.38 5.04 12.40
N LEU A 86 35.19 5.01 11.78
CA LEU A 86 34.74 3.91 10.93
C LEU A 86 35.57 3.80 9.64
N LYS A 87 36.06 4.92 9.10
CA LYS A 87 37.00 4.95 7.97
C LYS A 87 38.42 4.47 8.33
N ILE A 88 38.77 4.39 9.62
CA ILE A 88 40.10 3.93 10.09
C ILE A 88 40.14 2.40 10.22
N LEU A 89 38.99 1.74 10.40
CA LEU A 89 38.90 0.28 10.51
C LEU A 89 38.82 -0.34 9.11
N SER A 90 39.70 -1.30 8.82
CA SER A 90 39.56 -2.15 7.63
C SER A 90 38.20 -2.87 7.69
N PRO A 91 37.45 -3.00 6.57
CA PRO A 91 36.16 -3.68 6.55
C PRO A 91 36.19 -5.07 7.20
N LYS A 92 37.32 -5.77 7.11
CA LYS A 92 37.51 -7.08 7.74
C LYS A 92 37.52 -7.02 9.27
N VAL A 93 38.24 -6.06 9.86
CA VAL A 93 38.29 -5.86 11.31
C VAL A 93 36.95 -5.38 11.86
N TYR A 94 36.24 -4.56 11.07
CA TYR A 94 34.88 -4.14 11.41
C TYR A 94 33.90 -5.31 11.39
N CYS A 95 33.90 -6.15 10.34
CA CYS A 95 33.05 -7.34 10.29
C CYS A 95 33.37 -8.33 11.41
N ASP A 96 34.65 -8.61 11.67
CA ASP A 96 35.06 -9.49 12.78
C ASP A 96 34.54 -8.95 14.13
N PHE A 97 34.64 -7.63 14.36
CA PHE A 97 34.12 -7.02 15.59
C PHE A 97 32.59 -7.14 15.67
N VAL A 98 31.89 -6.88 14.58
CA VAL A 98 30.41 -6.97 14.52
C VAL A 98 29.93 -8.42 14.74
N GLU A 99 30.63 -9.41 14.20
CA GLU A 99 30.31 -10.83 14.40
C GLU A 99 30.52 -11.32 15.84
N THR A 100 31.36 -10.63 16.63
CA THR A 100 31.49 -10.92 18.07
C THR A 100 30.37 -10.35 18.94
N LEU A 101 29.54 -9.46 18.38
CA LEU A 101 28.45 -8.83 19.12
C LEU A 101 27.23 -9.75 19.20
N ASN A 102 26.44 -9.58 20.26
CA ASN A 102 25.20 -10.33 20.42
C ASN A 102 24.09 -9.68 19.59
N ASP A 103 23.47 -10.47 18.73
CA ASP A 103 22.30 -10.03 17.97
C ASP A 103 21.05 -9.92 18.84
N ARG A 104 20.31 -8.82 18.68
CA ARG A 104 18.97 -8.67 19.24
C ARG A 104 17.96 -8.23 18.18
N CYS A 105 16.72 -8.67 18.37
CA CYS A 105 15.59 -8.20 17.59
C CYS A 105 15.43 -6.70 17.75
N PHE A 106 15.33 -6.00 16.64
CA PHE A 106 15.08 -4.58 16.60
C PHE A 106 13.59 -4.30 16.81
N GLU A 107 13.30 -3.65 17.93
CA GLU A 107 11.98 -3.14 18.28
C GLU A 107 12.11 -1.72 18.81
N ARG A 108 11.21 -0.83 18.36
CA ARG A 108 11.11 0.55 18.84
C ARG A 108 9.93 0.63 19.79
N SER A 109 10.22 0.87 21.06
CA SER A 109 9.18 1.00 22.08
C SER A 109 9.71 1.83 23.23
N LEU A 110 8.82 2.56 23.91
CA LEU A 110 9.15 3.26 25.14
C LEU A 110 9.72 2.32 26.23
N LEU A 111 9.38 1.02 26.17
CA LEU A 111 9.84 0.00 27.13
C LEU A 111 11.36 -0.25 27.09
N GLU A 112 12.02 0.22 26.05
CA GLU A 112 13.46 0.14 25.86
C GLU A 112 14.26 0.85 26.97
N ILE A 113 13.70 1.94 27.52
CA ILE A 113 14.27 2.67 28.66
C ILE A 113 14.57 1.73 29.84
N TRP A 114 13.77 0.69 30.00
CA TRP A 114 13.89 -0.30 31.07
C TRP A 114 14.40 -1.66 30.59
N LYS A 115 15.02 -1.72 29.41
CA LYS A 115 15.57 -2.94 28.81
C LYS A 115 14.55 -4.08 28.68
N PHE A 116 13.27 -3.74 28.51
CA PHE A 116 12.16 -4.70 28.43
C PHE A 116 12.00 -5.61 29.66
N ASP A 117 12.59 -5.27 30.82
CA ASP A 117 12.48 -6.08 32.05
C ASP A 117 11.13 -5.87 32.74
N ARG A 118 10.28 -6.90 32.67
CA ARG A 118 8.96 -6.94 33.30
C ARG A 118 8.99 -6.68 34.81
N ARG A 119 10.01 -7.17 35.53
CA ARG A 119 10.10 -6.99 36.99
C ARG A 119 10.40 -5.54 37.34
N ARG A 120 11.27 -4.91 36.57
CA ARG A 120 11.61 -3.49 36.72
C ARG A 120 10.39 -2.62 36.42
N ILE A 121 9.71 -2.88 35.31
CA ILE A 121 8.54 -2.09 34.88
C ILE A 121 7.43 -2.12 35.94
N LYS A 122 7.13 -3.30 36.51
CA LYS A 122 6.10 -3.44 37.55
C LYS A 122 6.39 -2.69 38.86
N ARG A 123 7.65 -2.38 39.14
CA ARG A 123 8.08 -1.74 40.39
C ARG A 123 8.15 -0.21 40.27
N LEU A 124 7.98 0.35 39.08
CA LEU A 124 8.12 1.79 38.85
C LEU A 124 6.91 2.57 39.36
N THR A 125 7.18 3.76 39.90
CA THR A 125 6.17 4.77 40.20
C THR A 125 6.01 5.75 39.04
N LYS A 126 4.87 6.44 38.96
CA LYS A 126 4.58 7.41 37.89
C LYS A 126 5.67 8.49 37.76
N ASP A 127 6.11 9.06 38.88
CA ASP A 127 7.14 10.11 38.88
C ASP A 127 8.48 9.62 38.32
N ARG A 128 8.84 8.36 38.61
CA ARG A 128 10.06 7.73 38.08
C ARG A 128 9.96 7.47 36.58
N ILE A 129 8.77 7.19 36.07
CA ILE A 129 8.53 7.03 34.63
C ILE A 129 8.72 8.38 33.93
N VAL A 130 8.04 9.42 34.43
CA VAL A 130 8.14 10.79 33.85
C VAL A 130 9.57 11.32 33.91
N GLN A 131 10.29 11.11 35.02
CA GLN A 131 11.69 11.51 35.13
C GLN A 131 12.59 10.76 34.15
N ALA A 132 12.36 9.46 33.93
CA ALA A 132 13.16 8.66 33.02
C ALA A 132 12.98 9.11 31.56
N ILE A 133 11.73 9.39 31.15
CA ILE A 133 11.40 9.88 29.81
C ILE A 133 12.10 11.21 29.51
N ASN A 134 12.03 12.16 30.45
CA ASN A 134 12.61 13.49 30.25
C ASN A 134 14.14 13.52 30.32
N ARG A 135 14.78 12.53 30.96
CA ARG A 135 16.24 12.53 31.18
C ARG A 135 17.01 11.67 30.17
N ILE A 136 16.42 10.59 29.70
CA ILE A 136 17.12 9.60 28.89
C ILE A 136 16.96 9.95 27.41
N GLN A 137 18.06 10.31 26.75
CA GLN A 137 18.09 10.63 25.32
C GLN A 137 18.72 9.54 24.46
N ASN A 138 19.45 8.62 25.08
CA ASN A 138 20.10 7.50 24.39
C ASN A 138 19.42 6.20 24.76
N SER A 139 19.32 5.31 23.77
CA SER A 139 18.88 3.95 23.95
C SER A 139 19.77 3.20 24.94
N PRO A 140 19.24 2.67 26.06
CA PRO A 140 20.00 1.81 26.97
C PRO A 140 20.27 0.41 26.43
N VAL A 141 19.64 0.04 25.30
CA VAL A 141 19.73 -1.29 24.70
C VAL A 141 20.65 -1.24 23.48
N TYR A 142 20.32 -0.44 22.49
CA TYR A 142 21.05 -0.32 21.22
C TYR A 142 22.10 0.81 21.22
N GLY A 143 22.03 1.77 22.16
CA GLY A 143 23.05 2.80 22.31
C GLY A 143 22.92 4.03 21.38
N TYR A 144 21.99 4.03 20.43
CA TYR A 144 21.76 5.19 19.55
C TYR A 144 20.92 6.29 20.22
N LYS A 145 21.12 7.54 19.78
CA LYS A 145 20.32 8.69 20.22
C LYS A 145 18.88 8.52 19.74
N THR A 146 17.94 8.54 20.66
CA THR A 146 16.52 8.27 20.39
C THR A 146 15.66 9.35 21.00
N ASN A 147 14.80 9.97 20.18
CA ASN A 147 13.76 10.85 20.70
C ASN A 147 12.53 10.02 21.11
N TYR A 148 12.35 9.82 22.41
CA TYR A 148 11.23 9.04 22.96
C TYR A 148 9.88 9.74 22.81
N ASP A 149 9.85 11.03 22.49
CA ASP A 149 8.61 11.76 22.21
C ASP A 149 7.90 11.17 20.98
N ASN A 150 8.65 10.64 19.99
CA ASN A 150 8.09 10.03 18.78
C ASN A 150 7.36 8.69 19.05
N TYR A 151 7.53 8.11 20.24
CA TYR A 151 6.86 6.87 20.64
C TYR A 151 5.57 7.12 21.43
N MET A 152 5.19 8.39 21.62
CA MET A 152 4.00 8.78 22.35
C MET A 152 3.15 9.72 21.50
N GLY A 153 1.84 9.69 21.66
CA GLY A 153 0.93 10.64 21.03
C GLY A 153 0.13 11.44 22.06
N SER A 154 -0.36 12.60 21.61
CA SER A 154 -1.09 13.57 22.43
C SER A 154 -0.33 13.91 23.72
N ILE A 155 0.93 14.33 23.57
CA ILE A 155 1.83 14.65 24.66
C ILE A 155 1.43 16.02 25.26
N ILE A 156 1.27 16.05 26.58
CA ILE A 156 1.06 17.27 27.35
C ILE A 156 2.38 17.62 28.04
N ARG A 157 2.88 18.83 27.76
CA ARG A 157 4.12 19.37 28.33
C ARG A 157 3.83 20.47 29.34
N ASN A 158 4.73 20.63 30.30
CA ASN A 158 4.72 21.77 31.21
C ASN A 158 5.38 23.00 30.56
N GLU A 159 5.30 24.16 31.21
CA GLU A 159 5.91 25.43 30.75
C GLU A 159 7.43 25.32 30.51
N THR A 160 8.09 24.39 31.19
CA THR A 160 9.53 24.09 31.05
C THR A 160 9.86 23.12 29.91
N GLY A 161 8.86 22.69 29.13
CA GLY A 161 9.04 21.76 28.01
C GLY A 161 9.09 20.27 28.39
N HIS A 162 9.04 19.94 29.69
CA HIS A 162 9.01 18.56 30.16
C HIS A 162 7.66 17.88 29.92
N VAL A 163 7.71 16.62 29.50
CA VAL A 163 6.54 15.76 29.32
C VAL A 163 5.92 15.44 30.68
N VAL A 164 4.61 15.70 30.83
CA VAL A 164 3.84 15.42 32.06
C VAL A 164 2.87 14.25 31.85
N SER A 165 2.26 14.17 30.68
CA SER A 165 1.28 13.12 30.34
C SER A 165 1.30 12.83 28.84
N ALA A 166 0.88 11.63 28.46
CA ALA A 166 0.65 11.22 27.08
C ALA A 166 -0.60 10.33 27.01
N SER A 167 -1.38 10.46 25.94
CA SER A 167 -2.62 9.70 25.79
C SER A 167 -2.42 8.38 25.05
N THR A 168 -1.43 8.30 24.15
CA THR A 168 -1.18 7.09 23.35
C THR A 168 0.29 6.68 23.38
N LEU A 169 0.51 5.38 23.21
CA LEU A 169 1.84 4.78 23.10
C LEU A 169 1.94 4.06 21.76
N ASN A 170 3.05 4.28 21.07
CA ASN A 170 3.37 3.60 19.83
C ASN A 170 4.53 2.61 20.06
N SER A 171 4.45 1.44 19.44
CA SER A 171 5.51 0.45 19.47
C SER A 171 5.56 -0.27 18.12
N VAL A 172 6.76 -0.39 17.58
CA VAL A 172 7.00 -0.90 16.23
C VAL A 172 7.97 -2.07 16.31
N TRP A 173 7.58 -3.20 15.72
CA TRP A 173 8.38 -4.40 15.61
C TRP A 173 8.83 -4.56 14.16
N PHE A 174 10.13 -4.80 13.95
CA PHE A 174 10.69 -4.95 12.61
C PHE A 174 10.87 -6.43 12.28
N THR A 175 10.19 -6.90 11.24
CA THR A 175 10.38 -8.23 10.67
C THR A 175 11.45 -8.17 9.57
N GLN A 176 12.18 -9.27 9.41
CA GLN A 176 13.08 -9.47 8.28
C GLN A 176 12.42 -10.37 7.25
N VAL A 177 12.47 -9.96 5.99
CA VAL A 177 12.09 -10.81 4.85
C VAL A 177 13.35 -11.43 4.29
N ASN A 178 13.41 -12.75 4.26
CA ASN A 178 14.47 -13.45 3.54
C ASN A 178 14.07 -13.55 2.05
N LEU A 179 14.78 -12.80 1.20
CA LEU A 179 14.54 -12.71 -0.24
C LEU A 179 14.90 -14.01 -1.00
N GLU A 180 15.68 -14.91 -0.40
CA GLU A 180 16.14 -16.16 -1.05
C GLU A 180 15.11 -17.30 -0.97
N ASN A 181 14.29 -17.34 0.08
CA ASN A 181 13.30 -18.39 0.34
C ASN A 181 11.86 -17.92 0.06
N VAL A 182 11.68 -17.01 -0.90
CA VAL A 182 10.36 -16.44 -1.18
C VAL A 182 9.50 -17.46 -1.93
N SER A 183 8.66 -18.15 -1.17
CA SER A 183 7.58 -18.95 -1.72
C SER A 183 6.41 -18.04 -2.05
N GLU A 184 6.27 -17.71 -3.33
CA GLU A 184 5.05 -17.17 -3.95
C GLU A 184 4.74 -15.69 -3.65
N VAL A 185 4.42 -14.93 -4.69
CA VAL A 185 3.91 -13.55 -4.59
C VAL A 185 2.47 -13.62 -4.07
N ILE A 186 2.30 -13.64 -2.75
CA ILE A 186 0.98 -13.70 -2.13
C ILE A 186 0.52 -12.26 -1.81
N GLY A 187 0.00 -11.56 -2.82
CA GLY A 187 -0.38 -10.17 -2.63
C GLY A 187 -0.91 -9.49 -3.88
N LEU A 188 -1.71 -8.43 -3.67
CA LEU A 188 -2.01 -7.45 -4.71
C LEU A 188 -0.86 -6.46 -4.89
N THR A 189 0.01 -6.35 -3.87
CA THR A 189 1.31 -5.69 -3.94
C THR A 189 2.38 -6.76 -4.19
N ASP A 190 3.32 -6.44 -5.08
CA ASP A 190 4.48 -7.26 -5.50
C ASP A 190 5.51 -7.41 -4.36
N GLU A 191 5.02 -7.70 -3.15
CA GLU A 191 5.83 -7.86 -1.97
C GLU A 191 6.24 -9.33 -1.85
N PHE A 192 7.55 -9.54 -1.80
CA PHE A 192 8.12 -10.82 -1.43
C PHE A 192 7.82 -11.06 0.05
N VAL A 193 6.95 -12.01 0.38
CA VAL A 193 6.63 -12.31 1.78
C VAL A 193 6.66 -13.81 2.03
N ASN A 194 7.33 -14.21 3.10
CA ASN A 194 7.35 -15.60 3.55
C ASN A 194 6.00 -15.96 4.18
N LYS A 195 5.48 -17.15 3.88
CA LYS A 195 4.22 -17.66 4.45
C LYS A 195 4.22 -17.64 5.98
N GLU A 196 5.36 -17.95 6.58
CA GLU A 196 5.51 -17.91 8.05
C GLU A 196 5.40 -16.49 8.62
N SER A 197 6.00 -15.50 7.97
CA SER A 197 5.87 -14.09 8.35
C SER A 197 4.41 -13.63 8.27
N LEU A 198 3.70 -14.03 7.22
CA LEU A 198 2.26 -13.74 7.05
C LEU A 198 1.38 -14.37 8.14
N GLU A 199 1.71 -15.57 8.61
CA GLU A 199 1.01 -16.21 9.74
C GLU A 199 1.33 -15.55 11.07
N TRP A 200 2.58 -15.12 11.25
CA TRP A 200 3.00 -14.37 12.43
C TRP A 200 2.26 -13.03 12.53
N GLU A 201 2.17 -12.29 11.43
CA GLU A 201 1.47 -11.00 11.35
C GLU A 201 -0.02 -11.13 11.69
N LEU A 202 -0.69 -12.18 11.22
CA LEU A 202 -2.08 -12.46 11.59
C LEU A 202 -2.25 -12.65 13.11
N LYS A 203 -1.43 -13.52 13.70
CA LYS A 203 -1.48 -13.79 15.16
C LYS A 203 -1.11 -12.55 15.96
N PHE A 204 -0.17 -11.74 15.46
CA PHE A 204 0.22 -10.47 16.06
C PHE A 204 -1.00 -9.55 16.16
N VAL A 205 -1.72 -9.31 15.05
CA VAL A 205 -2.93 -8.45 15.05
C VAL A 205 -4.00 -8.99 16.01
N ASP A 206 -4.27 -10.30 15.99
CA ASP A 206 -5.28 -10.93 16.86
C ASP A 206 -4.96 -10.75 18.36
N ILE A 207 -3.69 -10.90 18.75
CA ILE A 207 -3.27 -10.69 20.14
C ILE A 207 -3.47 -9.26 20.59
N PHE A 208 -3.24 -8.27 19.72
CA PHE A 208 -3.44 -6.85 20.07
C PHE A 208 -4.93 -6.52 20.18
N LEU A 209 -5.77 -7.03 19.28
CA LEU A 209 -7.22 -6.85 19.35
C LEU A 209 -7.81 -7.48 20.62
N ASN A 210 -7.35 -8.68 20.99
CA ASN A 210 -7.79 -9.37 22.21
C ASN A 210 -7.13 -8.81 23.50
N ALA A 211 -6.05 -8.04 23.38
CA ALA A 211 -5.44 -7.35 24.52
C ALA A 211 -6.20 -6.08 24.93
N SER A 212 -7.19 -5.66 24.15
CA SER A 212 -8.05 -4.52 24.46
C SER A 212 -8.86 -4.79 25.73
N THR A 213 -8.87 -3.84 26.65
CA THR A 213 -9.60 -3.87 27.93
C THR A 213 -10.43 -2.59 28.07
N GLU A 214 -11.38 -2.54 29.01
CA GLU A 214 -12.26 -1.36 29.18
C GLU A 214 -11.50 -0.03 29.36
N ASN A 215 -10.29 -0.07 29.95
CA ASN A 215 -9.46 1.11 30.20
C ASN A 215 -8.35 1.35 29.17
N ILE A 216 -8.05 0.37 28.31
CA ILE A 216 -6.93 0.43 27.36
C ILE A 216 -7.38 -0.19 26.03
N SER A 217 -7.51 0.64 25.00
CA SER A 217 -7.71 0.19 23.62
C SER A 217 -6.36 -0.09 22.95
N ALA A 218 -6.16 -1.34 22.53
CA ALA A 218 -4.97 -1.77 21.82
C ALA A 218 -5.30 -2.03 20.35
N PHE A 219 -4.51 -1.44 19.45
CA PHE A 219 -4.64 -1.63 18.01
C PHE A 219 -3.33 -2.19 17.46
N GLY A 220 -3.44 -3.25 16.66
CA GLY A 220 -2.32 -3.85 15.95
C GLY A 220 -2.49 -3.66 14.46
N ILE A 221 -1.49 -3.09 13.80
CA ILE A 221 -1.43 -2.96 12.34
C ILE A 221 -0.22 -3.76 11.87
N SER A 222 -0.41 -4.52 10.79
CA SER A 222 0.65 -5.26 10.10
C SER A 222 0.66 -4.91 8.61
N ALA A 223 1.76 -5.17 7.91
CA ALA A 223 1.83 -4.97 6.46
C ALA A 223 0.73 -5.77 5.74
N ARG A 224 0.49 -7.02 6.18
CA ARG A 224 -0.60 -7.85 5.68
C ARG A 224 -2.00 -7.23 5.86
N SER A 225 -2.24 -6.46 6.92
CA SER A 225 -3.56 -5.86 7.19
C SER A 225 -4.05 -5.01 6.03
N PHE A 226 -3.17 -4.25 5.36
CA PHE A 226 -3.53 -3.43 4.22
C PHE A 226 -3.97 -4.27 3.01
N ASN A 227 -3.25 -5.35 2.75
CA ASN A 227 -3.58 -6.31 1.69
C ASN A 227 -4.91 -7.03 1.97
N ASP A 228 -5.18 -7.42 3.22
CA ASP A 228 -6.43 -8.09 3.59
C ASP A 228 -7.64 -7.15 3.52
N ILE A 229 -7.49 -5.87 3.90
CA ILE A 229 -8.55 -4.85 3.75
C ILE A 229 -8.84 -4.59 2.28
N THR A 230 -7.79 -4.37 1.48
CA THR A 230 -7.91 -4.10 0.04
C THR A 230 -8.60 -5.26 -0.67
N LYS A 231 -8.16 -6.50 -0.41
CA LYS A 231 -8.80 -7.70 -0.97
C LYS A 231 -10.28 -7.76 -0.60
N LYS A 232 -10.63 -7.58 0.68
CA LYS A 232 -12.03 -7.60 1.13
C LYS A 232 -12.89 -6.53 0.45
N SER A 233 -12.36 -5.31 0.27
CA SER A 233 -13.08 -4.24 -0.43
C SER A 233 -13.34 -4.63 -1.89
N ILE A 234 -12.32 -5.12 -2.59
CA ILE A 234 -12.45 -5.51 -4.02
C ILE A 234 -13.46 -6.65 -4.20
N PHE A 235 -13.46 -7.66 -3.34
CA PHE A 235 -14.43 -8.77 -3.47
C PHE A 235 -15.86 -8.33 -3.19
N PHE A 236 -16.06 -7.47 -2.20
CA PHE A 236 -17.38 -6.93 -1.89
C PHE A 236 -17.90 -5.98 -2.98
N ASP A 237 -17.00 -5.24 -3.63
CA ASP A 237 -17.37 -4.46 -4.80
C ASP A 237 -17.55 -5.35 -6.05
N GLY A 238 -16.86 -6.49 -6.11
CA GLY A 238 -16.99 -7.48 -7.18
C GLY A 238 -18.42 -8.01 -7.36
N ILE A 239 -19.10 -8.41 -6.28
CA ILE A 239 -20.49 -8.88 -6.36
C ILE A 239 -21.43 -7.77 -6.87
N ARG A 240 -21.20 -6.51 -6.45
CA ARG A 240 -21.99 -5.36 -6.91
C ARG A 240 -21.72 -5.05 -8.38
N LEU A 241 -20.46 -5.13 -8.80
CA LEU A 241 -20.04 -4.91 -10.18
C LEU A 241 -20.59 -5.99 -11.11
N THR A 242 -20.58 -7.26 -10.69
CA THR A 242 -21.25 -8.35 -11.41
C THR A 242 -22.76 -8.09 -11.53
N GLY A 243 -23.42 -7.63 -10.45
CA GLY A 243 -24.81 -7.20 -10.51
C GLY A 243 -25.06 -6.08 -11.53
N GLY A 244 -24.21 -5.05 -11.55
CA GLY A 244 -24.25 -3.97 -12.53
C GLY A 244 -24.06 -4.45 -13.97
N PHE A 245 -23.16 -5.40 -14.20
CA PHE A 245 -22.96 -6.04 -15.50
C PHE A 245 -24.23 -6.74 -16.00
N PHE A 246 -24.88 -7.55 -15.14
CA PHE A 246 -26.14 -8.20 -15.50
C PHE A 246 -27.26 -7.20 -15.83
N ILE A 247 -27.39 -6.13 -15.04
CA ILE A 247 -28.38 -5.07 -15.29
C ILE A 247 -28.11 -4.38 -16.63
N MET A 248 -26.85 -4.06 -16.94
CA MET A 248 -26.47 -3.45 -18.22
C MET A 248 -26.75 -4.38 -19.41
N CYS A 249 -26.42 -5.67 -19.29
CA CYS A 249 -26.72 -6.66 -20.34
C CYS A 249 -28.24 -6.82 -20.57
N ILE A 250 -29.05 -6.84 -19.51
CA ILE A 250 -30.51 -6.88 -19.63
C ILE A 250 -31.03 -5.60 -20.29
N TYR A 251 -30.53 -4.44 -19.84
CA TYR A 251 -30.90 -3.15 -20.40
C TYR A 251 -30.60 -3.07 -21.89
N THR A 252 -29.42 -3.50 -22.34
CA THR A 252 -29.07 -3.49 -23.76
C THR A 252 -29.92 -4.44 -24.56
N VAL A 253 -30.17 -5.66 -24.07
CA VAL A 253 -31.08 -6.60 -24.72
C VAL A 253 -32.48 -6.00 -24.90
N ILE A 254 -33.02 -5.32 -23.89
CA ILE A 254 -34.35 -4.70 -23.97
C ILE A 254 -34.35 -3.52 -24.95
N MET A 255 -33.37 -2.62 -24.86
CA MET A 255 -33.33 -1.40 -25.65
C MET A 255 -33.01 -1.66 -27.12
N LEU A 256 -32.05 -2.54 -27.42
CA LEU A 256 -31.67 -2.89 -28.80
C LEU A 256 -32.61 -3.93 -29.43
N GLY A 257 -33.25 -4.78 -28.61
CA GLY A 257 -34.04 -5.89 -29.10
C GLY A 257 -35.36 -5.48 -29.78
N ARG A 258 -35.97 -4.35 -29.37
CA ARG A 258 -37.39 -4.00 -29.58
C ARG A 258 -38.33 -5.15 -29.19
N LEU A 259 -39.35 -4.87 -28.38
CA LEU A 259 -40.36 -5.85 -27.96
C LEU A 259 -41.38 -6.20 -29.06
N ASN A 260 -40.93 -6.45 -30.30
CA ASN A 260 -41.78 -6.97 -31.37
C ASN A 260 -41.66 -8.50 -31.41
N CYS A 261 -42.76 -9.20 -31.11
CA CYS A 261 -42.84 -10.66 -31.00
C CYS A 261 -42.54 -11.45 -32.30
N VAL A 262 -42.23 -10.78 -33.42
CA VAL A 262 -42.03 -11.40 -34.75
C VAL A 262 -40.59 -11.21 -35.28
N GLU A 263 -39.82 -10.23 -34.78
CA GLU A 263 -38.43 -9.99 -35.19
C GLU A 263 -37.57 -9.68 -33.95
N VAL A 264 -37.40 -10.68 -33.08
CA VAL A 264 -36.57 -10.53 -31.89
C VAL A 264 -35.10 -10.62 -32.33
N ARG A 265 -34.43 -9.47 -32.51
CA ARG A 265 -33.00 -9.37 -32.87
C ARG A 265 -32.04 -9.71 -31.71
N PHE A 266 -32.51 -10.53 -30.77
CA PHE A 266 -31.79 -10.96 -29.57
C PHE A 266 -30.44 -11.63 -29.89
N PHE A 267 -30.40 -12.44 -30.94
CA PHE A 267 -29.14 -13.07 -31.39
C PHE A 267 -28.09 -12.05 -31.84
N ALA A 268 -28.50 -10.93 -32.46
CA ALA A 268 -27.58 -9.88 -32.86
C ALA A 268 -27.00 -9.14 -31.64
N THR A 269 -27.84 -8.85 -30.63
CA THR A 269 -27.38 -8.22 -29.39
C THR A 269 -26.46 -9.14 -28.58
N ILE A 270 -26.75 -10.45 -28.51
CA ILE A 270 -25.86 -11.42 -27.86
C ILE A 270 -24.53 -11.55 -28.61
N ALA A 271 -24.58 -11.66 -29.94
CA ALA A 271 -23.36 -11.72 -30.75
C ALA A 271 -22.49 -10.48 -30.53
N GLY A 272 -23.11 -9.31 -30.39
CA GLY A 272 -22.44 -8.09 -30.00
C GLY A 272 -21.81 -8.17 -28.59
N LEU A 273 -22.59 -8.48 -27.56
CA LEU A 273 -22.03 -8.60 -26.20
C LEU A 273 -20.88 -9.61 -26.13
N PHE A 274 -20.96 -10.70 -26.90
CA PHE A 274 -19.89 -11.69 -27.01
C PHE A 274 -18.64 -11.16 -27.72
N SER A 275 -18.78 -10.31 -28.75
CA SER A 275 -17.62 -9.70 -29.41
C SER A 275 -16.86 -8.74 -28.49
N ILE A 276 -17.57 -7.99 -27.64
CA ILE A 276 -16.99 -7.14 -26.59
C ILE A 276 -16.19 -8.00 -25.60
N LEU A 277 -16.75 -9.13 -25.16
CA LEU A 277 -16.04 -10.03 -24.23
C LEU A 277 -14.78 -10.62 -24.88
N LEU A 278 -14.84 -11.04 -26.14
CA LEU A 278 -13.68 -11.56 -26.86
C LEU A 278 -12.61 -10.50 -27.03
N GLY A 279 -12.97 -9.27 -27.42
CA GLY A 279 -12.03 -8.16 -27.54
C GLY A 279 -11.29 -7.91 -26.22
N MET A 280 -11.98 -8.04 -25.09
CA MET A 280 -11.41 -7.83 -23.76
C MET A 280 -10.40 -8.92 -23.42
N VAL A 281 -10.70 -10.18 -23.73
CA VAL A 281 -9.77 -11.29 -23.52
C VAL A 281 -8.50 -11.09 -24.37
N VAL A 282 -8.65 -10.65 -25.62
CA VAL A 282 -7.48 -10.40 -26.49
C VAL A 282 -6.67 -9.20 -26.00
N SER A 283 -7.30 -8.10 -25.58
CA SER A 283 -6.57 -6.94 -25.04
C SER A 283 -5.77 -7.31 -23.79
N LEU A 284 -6.38 -8.04 -22.84
CA LEU A 284 -5.69 -8.56 -21.66
C LEU A 284 -4.55 -9.51 -22.04
N GLY A 285 -4.76 -10.38 -23.03
CA GLY A 285 -3.76 -11.33 -23.50
C GLY A 285 -2.53 -10.65 -24.11
N ILE A 286 -2.73 -9.65 -24.98
CA ILE A 286 -1.63 -8.89 -25.60
C ILE A 286 -0.80 -8.20 -24.53
N ILE A 287 -1.45 -7.63 -23.52
CA ILE A 287 -0.75 -6.82 -22.54
C ILE A 287 -0.06 -7.68 -21.49
N SER A 288 -0.66 -8.82 -21.14
CA SER A 288 0.02 -9.87 -20.38
C SER A 288 1.26 -10.37 -21.14
N ALA A 289 1.22 -10.48 -22.48
CA ALA A 289 2.36 -10.85 -23.29
C ALA A 289 3.47 -9.76 -23.32
N MET A 290 3.11 -8.49 -23.12
CA MET A 290 4.07 -7.39 -22.95
C MET A 290 4.72 -7.34 -21.55
N GLY A 291 4.36 -8.27 -20.65
CA GLY A 291 4.96 -8.39 -19.32
C GLY A 291 4.44 -7.39 -18.29
N LEU A 292 3.30 -6.73 -18.55
CA LEU A 292 2.69 -5.87 -17.55
C LEU A 292 1.98 -6.69 -16.47
N LYS A 293 2.19 -6.31 -15.21
CA LYS A 293 1.69 -7.03 -14.03
C LYS A 293 0.19 -6.79 -13.82
N TYR A 294 -0.48 -7.79 -13.25
CA TYR A 294 -1.89 -7.72 -12.86
C TYR A 294 -2.10 -6.71 -11.74
N SER A 295 -2.94 -5.68 -11.96
CA SER A 295 -3.34 -4.69 -10.97
C SER A 295 -4.76 -4.97 -10.46
N PRO A 296 -5.07 -4.76 -9.17
CA PRO A 296 -6.44 -4.89 -8.65
C PRO A 296 -7.48 -4.02 -9.36
N VAL A 297 -7.08 -2.95 -10.05
CA VAL A 297 -7.98 -2.11 -10.87
C VAL A 297 -8.60 -2.90 -12.03
N PHE A 298 -8.00 -4.01 -12.45
CA PHE A 298 -8.56 -4.90 -13.49
C PHE A 298 -9.91 -5.51 -13.11
N ALA A 299 -10.26 -5.56 -11.83
CA ALA A 299 -11.60 -5.96 -11.39
C ALA A 299 -12.70 -5.00 -11.93
N MET A 300 -12.36 -3.74 -12.23
CA MET A 300 -13.31 -2.74 -12.74
C MET A 300 -13.34 -2.63 -14.27
N LEU A 301 -12.30 -3.12 -14.96
CA LEU A 301 -12.20 -3.03 -16.43
C LEU A 301 -13.39 -3.67 -17.19
N PRO A 302 -13.94 -4.84 -16.81
CA PRO A 302 -15.03 -5.45 -17.58
C PRO A 302 -16.25 -4.52 -17.69
N PHE A 303 -16.56 -3.80 -16.63
CA PHE A 303 -17.68 -2.86 -16.61
C PHE A 303 -17.44 -1.65 -17.53
N LEU A 304 -16.21 -1.14 -17.54
CA LEU A 304 -15.80 -0.02 -18.39
C LEU A 304 -15.79 -0.42 -19.88
N TYR A 305 -15.24 -1.59 -20.22
CA TYR A 305 -15.26 -2.12 -21.59
C TYR A 305 -16.67 -2.36 -22.10
N LEU A 306 -17.54 -2.89 -21.24
CA LEU A 306 -18.93 -3.08 -21.58
C LEU A 306 -19.59 -1.74 -21.93
N GLY A 307 -19.38 -0.69 -21.12
CA GLY A 307 -19.94 0.64 -21.38
C GLY A 307 -19.51 1.23 -22.73
N ILE A 308 -18.20 1.18 -23.03
CA ILE A 308 -17.67 1.69 -24.30
C ILE A 308 -18.18 0.87 -25.49
N GLY A 309 -18.11 -0.47 -25.41
CA GLY A 309 -18.53 -1.33 -26.51
C GLY A 309 -20.04 -1.27 -26.80
N ILE A 310 -20.86 -1.06 -25.77
CA ILE A 310 -22.30 -0.89 -25.91
C ILE A 310 -22.64 0.42 -26.64
N ASP A 311 -21.91 1.50 -26.39
CA ASP A 311 -22.12 2.80 -27.05
C ASP A 311 -22.00 2.69 -28.58
N ASP A 312 -20.93 2.04 -29.04
CA ASP A 312 -20.69 1.79 -30.46
C ASP A 312 -21.81 0.90 -31.08
N MET A 313 -22.36 -0.06 -30.32
CA MET A 313 -23.50 -0.87 -30.78
C MET A 313 -24.78 -0.06 -30.95
N PHE A 314 -25.05 0.86 -30.03
CA PHE A 314 -26.22 1.74 -30.15
C PHE A 314 -26.13 2.63 -31.38
N ILE A 315 -24.94 3.14 -31.72
CA ILE A 315 -24.72 3.93 -32.93
C ILE A 315 -25.03 3.12 -34.19
N ILE A 316 -24.46 1.91 -34.32
CA ILE A 316 -24.68 1.04 -35.50
C ILE A 316 -26.17 0.74 -35.67
N VAL A 317 -26.84 0.37 -34.58
CA VAL A 317 -28.26 -0.02 -34.62
C VAL A 317 -29.16 1.18 -34.91
N GLN A 318 -28.85 2.36 -34.38
CA GLN A 318 -29.61 3.58 -34.67
C GLN A 318 -29.48 3.99 -36.14
N CYS A 319 -28.28 3.95 -36.71
CA CYS A 319 -28.06 4.21 -38.14
C CYS A 319 -28.81 3.19 -39.01
N TRP A 320 -28.75 1.91 -38.64
CA TRP A 320 -29.49 0.85 -39.33
C TRP A 320 -31.00 1.13 -39.33
N TYR A 321 -31.56 1.54 -38.18
CA TYR A 321 -32.99 1.85 -38.08
C TYR A 321 -33.40 3.07 -38.91
N ASN A 322 -32.58 4.12 -38.93
CA ASN A 322 -32.85 5.30 -39.73
C ASN A 322 -32.91 4.94 -41.24
N ILE A 323 -31.95 4.16 -41.72
CA ILE A 323 -31.90 3.72 -43.13
C ILE A 323 -33.05 2.75 -43.44
N LEU A 324 -33.38 1.83 -42.52
CA LEU A 324 -34.52 0.91 -42.67
C LEU A 324 -35.85 1.68 -42.76
N GLU A 325 -36.03 2.75 -41.99
CA GLU A 325 -37.24 3.58 -42.04
C GLU A 325 -37.32 4.40 -43.34
N GLN A 326 -36.18 4.93 -43.82
CA GLN A 326 -36.10 5.61 -45.10
C GLN A 326 -36.47 4.66 -46.26
N ASN A 327 -35.89 3.46 -46.28
CA ASN A 327 -36.19 2.44 -47.29
C ASN A 327 -37.68 2.03 -47.29
N LYS A 328 -38.31 1.89 -46.11
CA LYS A 328 -39.75 1.62 -46.00
C LYS A 328 -40.62 2.77 -46.55
N LYS A 329 -40.22 4.02 -46.37
CA LYS A 329 -40.92 5.21 -46.93
C LYS A 329 -40.77 5.28 -48.45
N GLU A 330 -39.58 5.01 -48.98
CA GLU A 330 -39.32 4.95 -50.43
C GLU A 330 -40.10 3.82 -51.11
N CYS A 331 -40.25 2.67 -50.44
CA CYS A 331 -41.06 1.55 -50.90
C CYS A 331 -42.57 1.89 -51.04
N SER A 332 -43.05 2.93 -50.33
CA SER A 332 -44.44 3.41 -50.45
C SER A 332 -44.63 4.39 -51.62
N THR A 333 -43.54 4.82 -52.28
CA THR A 333 -43.53 5.90 -53.28
C THR A 333 -43.09 5.43 -54.67
N ASP A 334 -43.14 4.12 -54.95
CA ASP A 334 -42.74 3.51 -56.24
C ASP A 334 -41.29 3.84 -56.67
N GLN A 335 -40.39 4.01 -55.68
CA GLN A 335 -38.96 4.15 -55.88
C GLN A 335 -38.24 2.81 -55.64
N SER A 336 -37.14 2.60 -56.36
CA SER A 336 -36.25 1.43 -56.27
C SER A 336 -35.91 1.07 -54.81
N ILE A 337 -36.34 -0.11 -54.36
CA ILE A 337 -36.00 -0.65 -53.04
C ILE A 337 -34.50 -0.97 -53.01
N LYS A 338 -33.73 -0.34 -52.11
CA LYS A 338 -32.31 -0.66 -51.91
C LYS A 338 -32.14 -2.11 -51.46
N THR A 339 -31.12 -2.79 -51.97
CA THR A 339 -30.79 -4.17 -51.58
C THR A 339 -30.23 -4.22 -50.16
N LEU A 340 -30.31 -5.37 -49.46
CA LEU A 340 -29.75 -5.56 -48.11
C LEU A 340 -28.27 -5.16 -48.04
N GLU A 341 -27.49 -5.51 -49.07
CA GLU A 341 -26.08 -5.17 -49.19
C GLU A 341 -25.84 -3.66 -49.25
N GLU A 342 -26.64 -2.95 -50.04
CA GLU A 342 -26.56 -1.48 -50.16
C GLU A 342 -26.94 -0.81 -48.84
N MET A 343 -27.96 -1.31 -48.14
CA MET A 343 -28.36 -0.81 -46.83
C MET A 343 -27.27 -1.02 -45.77
N MET A 344 -26.61 -2.18 -45.77
CA MET A 344 -25.48 -2.45 -44.87
C MET A 344 -24.29 -1.55 -45.18
N ALA A 345 -23.97 -1.36 -46.47
CA ALA A 345 -22.88 -0.48 -46.89
C ALA A 345 -23.12 0.97 -46.48
N GLU A 346 -24.34 1.48 -46.68
CA GLU A 346 -24.71 2.85 -46.31
C GLU A 346 -24.76 3.03 -44.79
N THR A 347 -25.26 2.03 -44.06
CA THR A 347 -25.24 2.03 -42.59
C THR A 347 -23.82 2.08 -42.04
N MET A 348 -22.92 1.24 -42.56
CA MET A 348 -21.52 1.22 -42.13
C MET A 348 -20.77 2.48 -42.54
N LYS A 349 -21.11 3.09 -43.67
CA LYS A 349 -20.54 4.37 -44.10
C LYS A 349 -20.86 5.49 -43.11
N ASP A 350 -22.12 5.58 -42.67
CA ASP A 350 -22.55 6.63 -41.75
C ASP A 350 -22.13 6.33 -40.31
N ALA A 351 -22.34 5.11 -39.82
CA ALA A 351 -21.97 4.71 -38.47
C ALA A 351 -20.44 4.69 -38.27
N GLY A 352 -19.68 4.27 -39.28
CA GLY A 352 -18.23 4.13 -39.20
C GLY A 352 -17.50 5.45 -38.97
N VAL A 353 -17.99 6.57 -39.53
CA VAL A 353 -17.40 7.89 -39.26
C VAL A 353 -17.60 8.29 -37.79
N THR A 354 -18.78 8.04 -37.23
CA THR A 354 -19.05 8.35 -35.82
C THR A 354 -18.22 7.46 -34.89
N ILE A 355 -18.17 6.15 -35.14
CA ILE A 355 -17.43 5.18 -34.32
C ILE A 355 -15.92 5.45 -34.36
N THR A 356 -15.37 5.85 -35.51
CA THR A 356 -13.94 6.18 -35.59
C THR A 356 -13.58 7.43 -34.78
N ILE A 357 -14.47 8.42 -34.74
CA ILE A 357 -14.29 9.63 -33.90
C ILE A 357 -14.36 9.26 -32.42
N THR A 358 -15.40 8.55 -31.98
CA THR A 358 -15.52 8.11 -30.57
C THR A 358 -14.33 7.22 -30.18
N SER A 359 -13.84 6.39 -31.10
CA SER A 359 -12.66 5.55 -30.90
C SER A 359 -11.38 6.33 -30.70
N LEU A 360 -11.12 7.33 -31.55
CA LEU A 360 -9.96 8.19 -31.41
C LEU A 360 -10.02 8.99 -30.11
N THR A 361 -11.18 9.55 -29.78
CA THR A 361 -11.35 10.31 -28.53
C THR A 361 -11.08 9.44 -27.31
N ASP A 362 -11.58 8.21 -27.27
CA ASP A 362 -11.28 7.27 -26.19
C ASP A 362 -9.80 6.94 -26.11
N ILE A 363 -9.13 6.64 -27.24
CA ILE A 363 -7.69 6.38 -27.25
C ILE A 363 -6.90 7.57 -26.69
N PHE A 364 -7.27 8.80 -27.03
CA PHE A 364 -6.62 9.99 -26.48
C PHE A 364 -6.93 10.19 -24.99
N ALA A 365 -8.18 10.04 -24.58
CA ALA A 365 -8.59 10.19 -23.18
C ALA A 365 -7.89 9.14 -22.29
N PHE A 366 -7.90 7.87 -22.72
CA PHE A 366 -7.23 6.80 -21.99
C PHE A 366 -5.71 6.90 -22.10
N GLY A 367 -5.18 7.31 -23.26
CA GLY A 367 -3.75 7.52 -23.46
C GLY A 367 -3.19 8.63 -22.56
N ILE A 368 -3.87 9.77 -22.47
CA ILE A 368 -3.49 10.87 -21.56
C ILE A 368 -3.64 10.43 -20.10
N GLY A 369 -4.70 9.70 -19.75
CA GLY A 369 -4.87 9.11 -18.43
C GLY A 369 -3.70 8.20 -18.04
N GLY A 370 -3.18 7.44 -19.01
CA GLY A 370 -2.02 6.58 -18.85
C GLY A 370 -0.69 7.32 -18.65
N ILE A 371 -0.55 8.59 -19.04
CA ILE A 371 0.69 9.37 -18.86
C ILE A 371 0.81 9.93 -17.43
N THR A 372 -0.26 9.88 -16.63
CA THR A 372 -0.25 10.42 -15.26
C THR A 372 0.64 9.62 -14.29
N VAL A 373 1.24 10.32 -13.33
CA VAL A 373 2.39 9.86 -12.50
C VAL A 373 2.09 8.65 -11.60
N SER A 374 0.81 8.33 -11.33
CA SER A 374 0.48 7.17 -10.49
C SER A 374 0.57 5.87 -11.30
N GLN A 375 1.49 4.98 -10.92
CA GLN A 375 1.69 3.65 -11.52
C GLN A 375 0.41 2.80 -11.58
N VAL A 376 -0.53 3.01 -10.63
CA VAL A 376 -1.82 2.30 -10.58
C VAL A 376 -2.74 2.70 -11.74
N ILE A 377 -2.74 3.98 -12.12
CA ILE A 377 -3.54 4.50 -13.24
C ILE A 377 -2.85 4.16 -14.56
N TYR A 378 -1.52 4.27 -14.64
CA TYR A 378 -0.72 3.88 -15.81
C TYR A 378 -1.07 2.47 -16.31
N VAL A 379 -1.10 1.50 -15.39
CA VAL A 379 -1.38 0.08 -15.72
C VAL A 379 -2.85 -0.13 -16.09
N ALA A 380 -3.82 0.57 -15.51
CA ALA A 380 -5.23 0.40 -15.91
C ALA A 380 -5.52 1.03 -17.28
N PHE A 381 -4.90 2.17 -17.58
CA PHE A 381 -5.21 3.00 -18.73
C PHE A 381 -4.44 2.63 -20.00
N MET A 382 -3.31 1.91 -19.90
CA MET A 382 -2.66 1.28 -21.06
C MET A 382 -3.47 0.11 -21.65
N TYR A 383 -4.41 -0.46 -20.87
CA TYR A 383 -5.19 -1.63 -21.33
C TYR A 383 -6.37 -1.29 -22.23
N ILE A 384 -6.98 -0.14 -22.00
CA ILE A 384 -8.20 0.28 -22.68
C ILE A 384 -7.96 0.61 -24.18
N PRO A 385 -6.85 1.26 -24.59
CA PRO A 385 -6.55 1.51 -26.01
C PRO A 385 -6.33 0.24 -26.84
N SER A 386 -5.77 -0.82 -26.25
CA SER A 386 -5.50 -2.08 -26.95
C SER A 386 -6.79 -2.81 -27.34
N PHE A 387 -7.83 -2.70 -26.53
CA PHE A 387 -9.16 -3.24 -26.84
C PHE A 387 -9.80 -2.55 -28.05
N LYS A 388 -9.75 -1.21 -28.09
CA LYS A 388 -10.43 -0.45 -29.14
C LYS A 388 -9.77 -0.66 -30.52
N LYS A 389 -8.44 -0.88 -30.55
CA LYS A 389 -7.72 -1.31 -31.77
C LYS A 389 -8.13 -2.68 -32.33
N ILE A 390 -8.78 -3.54 -31.54
CA ILE A 390 -9.15 -4.90 -31.93
C ILE A 390 -10.63 -4.97 -32.33
N VAL A 391 -11.46 -4.15 -31.69
CA VAL A 391 -12.93 -4.15 -31.88
C VAL A 391 -13.38 -3.23 -33.02
N THR A 392 -12.59 -2.21 -33.35
CA THR A 392 -12.77 -1.37 -34.56
C THR A 392 -11.97 -1.97 -35.71
#